data_AF-A0A8D8NM67-F1
#
_entry.id   AF-A0A8D8NM67-F1
#
_cell.length_a   1.000
_cell.length_b   1.000
_cell.length_c   1.000
_cell.angle_alpha   90.00
_cell.angle_beta   90.00
_cell.angle_gamma   90.00
#
_symmetry.space_group_name_H-M   'P 1'
#
loop_
_entity.id
_entity.type
_entity.pdbx_description
1 polymer ?
#
loop_
_entity_poly.entity_id
_entity_poly.type
_entity_poly.pdbx_seq_one_letter_code
_entity_poly.pdbx_strand_id
1 'polypeptide(L)'
;MLARRPVQAISSLIRNFSSISLNETSRAATVVPLKVTSCQMKPELPSSSTSRLVFLPREISLDIGQVRINPLMPRKEILDLPLISRIIENPNQSRITEIGDLPRSLPVIDLPKSNTVDDGGIQAARLIVIRRRKMRKHKLRKLRKKMKYEWAKVRQRRELRKEKAFQADLIAQIKDAERFSAEAYVADKLRQATDTPIPRFWKGKRLPQFLIKQKLGIE
;
A
#
# COMPACT_ATOMS: atom_id res chain seq x y z
N MET A 1 20.24 12.31 48.74
CA MET A 1 20.59 13.37 47.78
C MET A 1 20.55 12.79 46.37
N LEU A 2 19.53 13.11 45.58
CA LEU A 2 19.30 12.55 44.25
C LEU A 2 19.71 13.58 43.18
N ALA A 3 20.86 13.35 42.55
CA ALA A 3 21.39 14.21 41.48
C ALA A 3 20.57 14.03 40.19
N ARG A 4 19.81 15.07 39.82
CA ARG A 4 19.13 15.17 38.52
C ARG A 4 20.17 15.61 37.47
N ARG A 5 20.42 14.78 36.46
CA ARG A 5 21.21 15.16 35.28
C ARG A 5 20.33 15.98 34.34
N PRO A 6 20.75 17.17 33.87
CA PRO A 6 20.03 17.92 32.85
C PRO A 6 20.30 17.34 31.46
N VAL A 7 19.24 16.97 30.76
CA VAL A 7 19.26 16.63 29.32
C VAL A 7 19.38 17.95 28.57
N GLN A 8 20.61 18.36 28.26
CA GLN A 8 20.85 19.50 27.38
C GLN A 8 20.65 19.08 25.93
N ALA A 9 19.52 19.54 25.40
CA ALA A 9 19.19 19.88 24.03
C ALA A 9 20.31 19.66 22.98
N ILE A 10 20.16 18.61 22.18
CA ILE A 10 20.73 18.56 20.82
C ILE A 10 19.73 19.31 19.93
N SER A 11 19.88 20.63 19.84
CA SER A 11 19.09 21.47 18.94
C SER A 11 19.97 22.52 18.26
N SER A 12 20.70 22.13 17.22
CA SER A 12 21.23 23.09 16.24
C SER A 12 21.79 22.38 15.00
N LEU A 13 20.92 22.02 14.07
CA LEU A 13 21.31 21.81 12.67
C LEU A 13 20.13 22.17 11.76
N ILE A 14 19.77 23.45 11.81
CA ILE A 14 19.02 24.12 10.76
C ILE A 14 19.90 25.31 10.36
N ARG A 15 20.59 25.19 9.22
CA ARG A 15 21.08 26.33 8.46
C ARG A 15 21.35 25.90 7.01
N ASN A 16 20.77 26.69 6.12
CA ASN A 16 21.22 26.98 4.76
C ASN A 16 20.69 26.10 3.62
N PHE A 17 19.46 26.42 3.18
CA PHE A 17 19.15 26.48 1.75
C PHE A 17 18.32 27.73 1.48
N SER A 18 19.01 28.86 1.36
CA SER A 18 18.49 30.09 0.76
C SER A 18 19.28 30.36 -0.52
N SER A 19 18.55 30.78 -1.55
CA SER A 19 18.99 31.36 -2.83
C SER A 19 19.80 30.46 -3.78
N ILE A 20 19.09 29.77 -4.68
CA ILE A 20 19.54 29.65 -6.08
C ILE A 20 18.59 30.52 -6.89
N SER A 21 18.97 31.78 -7.16
CA SER A 21 18.35 32.55 -8.24
C SER A 21 19.01 32.10 -9.53
N LEU A 22 18.20 31.70 -10.50
CA LEU A 22 18.67 31.54 -11.87
C LEU A 22 18.61 32.93 -12.50
N ASN A 23 19.77 33.58 -12.59
CA ASN A 23 19.89 34.79 -13.39
C ASN A 23 19.95 34.34 -14.86
N GLU A 24 18.93 34.76 -15.62
CA GLU A 24 18.88 34.65 -17.08
C GLU A 24 20.02 35.48 -17.68
N THR A 25 21.03 34.82 -18.23
CA THR A 25 21.94 35.46 -19.19
C THR A 25 21.44 35.21 -20.59
N SER A 26 20.70 36.18 -21.13
CA SER A 26 20.49 36.36 -22.56
C SER A 26 21.84 36.56 -23.24
N ARG A 27 22.43 35.51 -23.81
CA ARG A 27 23.46 35.64 -24.83
C ARG A 27 22.79 35.54 -26.19
N ALA A 28 22.63 36.71 -26.82
CA ALA A 28 22.29 36.85 -28.22
C ALA A 28 23.36 36.14 -29.06
N ALA A 29 22.98 35.04 -29.73
CA ALA A 29 23.78 34.42 -30.76
C ALA A 29 23.29 34.96 -32.11
N THR A 30 24.21 35.65 -32.77
CA THR A 30 24.12 36.25 -34.10
C THR A 30 23.74 35.25 -35.19
N VAL A 31 22.89 35.73 -36.09
CA VAL A 31 22.41 35.08 -37.31
C VAL A 31 23.59 34.78 -38.26
N VAL A 32 23.70 33.53 -38.71
CA VAL A 32 24.46 33.14 -39.91
C VAL A 32 23.59 32.18 -40.72
N PRO A 33 23.26 32.49 -42.00
CA PRO A 33 22.47 31.60 -42.83
C PRO A 33 23.38 30.64 -43.60
N LEU A 34 23.22 29.34 -43.40
CA LEU A 34 23.86 28.32 -44.23
C LEU A 34 22.82 27.57 -45.08
N LYS A 35 22.77 28.02 -46.34
CA LYS A 35 22.69 27.28 -47.60
C LYS A 35 21.85 25.99 -47.65
N VAL A 36 20.78 26.11 -48.44
CA VAL A 36 19.88 25.04 -48.90
C VAL A 36 20.64 24.07 -49.81
N THR A 37 20.59 22.78 -49.49
CA THR A 37 20.84 21.70 -50.45
C THR A 37 19.70 20.70 -50.41
N SER A 38 19.03 20.61 -51.56
CA SER A 38 18.05 19.61 -51.95
C SER A 38 18.62 18.19 -51.81
N CYS A 39 17.85 17.27 -51.23
CA CYS A 39 17.81 15.86 -51.63
C CYS A 39 16.47 15.24 -51.20
N GLN A 40 15.69 14.81 -52.19
CA GLN A 40 14.55 13.92 -52.04
C GLN A 40 15.02 12.56 -51.52
N MET A 41 14.31 11.98 -50.55
CA MET A 41 13.99 10.55 -50.41
C MET A 41 12.92 10.38 -49.30
N LYS A 42 11.77 9.79 -49.65
CA LYS A 42 10.85 9.04 -48.75
C LYS A 42 11.50 7.66 -48.45
N PRO A 43 11.14 6.88 -47.40
CA PRO A 43 9.89 6.88 -46.62
C PRO A 43 10.09 6.61 -45.09
N GLU A 44 8.96 6.33 -44.43
CA GLU A 44 8.77 5.68 -43.12
C GLU A 44 8.60 6.55 -41.86
N LEU A 45 7.38 6.42 -41.34
CA LEU A 45 6.81 7.07 -40.18
C LEU A 45 7.21 6.28 -38.91
N PRO A 46 7.87 6.93 -37.93
CA PRO A 46 7.63 6.58 -36.53
C PRO A 46 6.78 7.68 -35.90
N SER A 47 5.59 7.27 -35.48
CA SER A 47 4.62 8.04 -34.71
C SER A 47 5.22 8.52 -33.39
N SER A 48 5.96 9.62 -33.43
CA SER A 48 6.21 10.44 -32.25
C SER A 48 4.96 11.29 -32.03
N SER A 49 4.20 10.95 -30.98
CA SER A 49 3.00 11.66 -30.55
C SER A 49 3.38 13.08 -30.09
N THR A 50 3.51 14.00 -31.02
CA THR A 50 3.65 15.43 -30.74
C THR A 50 2.25 16.02 -30.56
N SER A 51 1.88 16.31 -29.32
CA SER A 51 0.59 16.93 -28.99
C SER A 51 0.57 18.35 -29.56
N ARG A 52 -0.22 18.59 -30.61
CA ARG A 52 -0.39 19.93 -31.18
C ARG A 52 -1.45 20.68 -30.39
N LEU A 53 -1.04 21.63 -29.55
CA LEU A 53 -1.96 22.52 -28.83
C LEU A 53 -2.22 23.75 -29.68
N VAL A 54 -3.48 23.99 -30.06
CA VAL A 54 -3.93 25.24 -30.67
C VAL A 54 -4.82 25.95 -29.66
N PHE A 55 -4.47 27.18 -29.31
CA PHE A 55 -5.18 27.97 -28.31
C PHE A 55 -6.04 29.01 -29.03
N LEU A 56 -7.36 28.80 -29.02
CA LEU A 56 -8.33 29.83 -29.42
C LEU A 56 -9.09 30.29 -28.17
N PRO A 57 -9.45 31.58 -28.08
CA PRO A 57 -10.06 32.15 -26.89
C PRO A 57 -11.54 31.77 -26.80
N ARG A 58 -11.83 30.51 -26.41
CA ARG A 58 -12.98 30.05 -25.60
C ARG A 58 -13.23 28.55 -25.59
N GLU A 59 -12.45 27.73 -26.30
CA GLU A 59 -12.59 26.27 -26.25
C GLU A 59 -11.23 25.58 -26.22
N ILE A 60 -11.04 24.66 -25.27
CA ILE A 60 -9.82 23.83 -25.16
C ILE A 60 -10.17 22.44 -25.70
N SER A 61 -9.91 22.22 -26.98
CA SER A 61 -10.02 20.89 -27.59
C SER A 61 -8.77 20.07 -27.27
N LEU A 62 -8.88 19.15 -26.32
CA LEU A 62 -7.84 18.17 -26.00
C LEU A 62 -8.13 16.87 -26.76
N ASP A 63 -7.48 16.69 -27.91
CA ASP A 63 -7.40 15.37 -28.57
C ASP A 63 -6.45 14.47 -27.75
N ILE A 64 -6.97 13.96 -26.64
CA ILE A 64 -6.34 12.89 -25.88
C ILE A 64 -6.48 11.63 -26.73
N GLY A 65 -5.34 11.21 -27.29
CA GLY A 65 -5.24 10.00 -28.09
C GLY A 65 -6.06 8.86 -27.51
N GLN A 66 -6.89 8.29 -28.38
CA GLN A 66 -7.78 7.16 -28.19
C GLN A 66 -7.27 6.18 -27.11
N VAL A 67 -7.95 6.15 -25.97
CA VAL A 67 -7.77 5.09 -24.97
C VAL A 67 -8.06 3.78 -25.70
N ARG A 68 -7.03 2.97 -25.95
CA ARG A 68 -7.22 1.59 -26.42
C ARG A 68 -7.89 0.80 -25.30
N ILE A 69 -9.22 0.82 -25.32
CA ILE A 69 -10.07 -0.05 -24.52
C ILE A 69 -9.77 -1.47 -24.99
N ASN A 70 -9.13 -2.28 -24.13
CA ASN A 70 -8.89 -3.69 -24.43
C ASN A 70 -10.24 -4.40 -24.69
N PRO A 71 -10.47 -4.99 -25.88
CA PRO A 71 -11.74 -5.63 -26.23
C PRO A 71 -11.96 -7.00 -25.55
N LEU A 72 -10.97 -7.51 -24.81
CA LEU A 72 -10.98 -8.84 -24.18
C LEU A 72 -11.48 -8.86 -22.73
N MET A 73 -11.96 -7.72 -22.20
CA MET A 73 -12.55 -7.66 -20.86
C MET A 73 -14.07 -7.65 -20.96
N PRO A 74 -14.77 -8.67 -20.43
CA PRO A 74 -16.23 -8.67 -20.39
C PRO A 74 -16.67 -7.47 -19.54
N ARG A 75 -17.42 -6.55 -20.16
CA ARG A 75 -18.15 -5.53 -19.40
C ARG A 75 -19.16 -6.27 -18.53
N LYS A 76 -19.14 -6.01 -17.23
CA LYS A 76 -20.21 -6.47 -16.34
C LYS A 76 -21.50 -5.84 -16.84
N GLU A 77 -22.41 -6.67 -17.33
CA GLU A 77 -23.75 -6.24 -17.73
C GLU A 77 -24.39 -5.52 -16.54
N ILE A 78 -24.91 -4.32 -16.80
CA ILE A 78 -25.70 -3.59 -15.83
C ILE A 78 -26.99 -4.39 -15.71
N LEU A 79 -27.07 -5.24 -14.69
CA LEU A 79 -28.31 -5.91 -14.34
C LEU A 79 -29.30 -4.83 -13.90
N ASP A 80 -30.31 -4.58 -14.72
CA ASP A 80 -31.45 -3.75 -14.37
C ASP A 80 -32.18 -4.41 -13.21
N LEU A 81 -31.95 -3.89 -12.01
CA LEU A 81 -32.69 -4.30 -10.82
C LEU A 81 -34.14 -3.83 -10.98
N PRO A 82 -35.15 -4.71 -10.87
CA PRO A 82 -36.53 -4.28 -10.98
C PRO A 82 -36.86 -3.32 -9.83
N LEU A 83 -37.34 -2.12 -10.17
CA LEU A 83 -37.91 -1.17 -9.22
C LEU A 83 -39.17 -1.81 -8.61
N ILE A 84 -39.02 -2.48 -7.47
CA ILE A 84 -40.15 -2.87 -6.64
C ILE A 84 -40.68 -1.59 -5.98
N SER A 85 -41.72 -1.00 -6.58
CA SER A 85 -42.54 0.01 -5.94
C SER A 85 -43.28 -0.62 -4.76
N ARG A 86 -42.66 -0.59 -3.57
CA ARG A 86 -43.43 -0.80 -2.33
C ARG A 86 -44.40 0.37 -2.22
N ILE A 87 -45.67 0.13 -2.49
CA ILE A 87 -46.75 0.98 -2.04
C ILE A 87 -46.61 1.04 -0.52
N ILE A 88 -46.20 2.20 0.00
CA ILE A 88 -46.12 2.45 1.43
C ILE A 88 -47.56 2.65 1.90
N GLU A 89 -48.16 1.58 2.42
CA GLU A 89 -49.45 1.68 3.07
C GLU A 89 -49.28 2.47 4.38
N ASN A 90 -50.04 3.56 4.52
CA ASN A 90 -49.95 4.48 5.63
C ASN A 90 -50.60 3.84 6.88
N PRO A 91 -49.86 3.61 7.98
CA PRO A 91 -50.36 2.82 9.12
C PRO A 91 -51.48 3.49 9.94
N ASN A 92 -51.93 4.69 9.57
CA ASN A 92 -52.89 5.48 10.34
C ASN A 92 -54.35 5.41 9.83
N GLN A 93 -54.72 4.44 8.99
CA GLN A 93 -56.08 4.33 8.46
C GLN A 93 -56.99 3.35 9.22
N SER A 94 -56.70 3.04 10.47
CA SER A 94 -57.60 2.20 11.27
C SER A 94 -58.34 2.98 12.36
N ARG A 95 -59.66 3.07 12.14
CA ARG A 95 -60.73 3.05 13.15
C ARG A 95 -60.94 4.33 13.97
N ILE A 96 -61.68 5.26 13.38
CA ILE A 96 -62.66 6.02 14.15
C ILE A 96 -63.98 5.28 13.98
N THR A 97 -64.37 4.50 14.99
CA THR A 97 -65.72 3.96 15.11
C THR A 97 -66.25 4.46 16.45
N GLU A 98 -67.20 5.38 16.33
CA GLU A 98 -68.32 5.74 17.20
C GLU A 98 -68.22 5.48 18.71
N ILE A 99 -68.41 6.57 19.46
CA ILE A 99 -68.45 6.67 20.92
C ILE A 99 -69.75 6.02 21.42
N GLY A 100 -69.65 4.90 22.13
CA GLY A 100 -70.79 4.24 22.76
C GLY A 100 -70.36 3.12 23.72
N ASP A 101 -70.35 3.45 25.01
CA ASP A 101 -70.55 2.62 26.20
C ASP A 101 -70.11 1.15 26.22
N LEU A 102 -69.02 0.85 26.95
CA LEU A 102 -68.80 -0.43 27.66
C LEU A 102 -67.90 -0.18 28.89
N PRO A 103 -68.20 -0.76 30.08
CA PRO A 103 -67.43 -0.52 31.30
C PRO A 103 -66.03 -1.12 31.21
N ARG A 104 -65.09 -0.24 31.48
CA ARG A 104 -63.64 -0.40 31.57
C ARG A 104 -63.23 -1.49 32.57
N SER A 105 -63.08 -2.74 32.11
CA SER A 105 -62.10 -3.66 32.71
C SER A 105 -60.86 -3.68 31.81
N LEU A 106 -60.00 -2.69 32.01
CA LEU A 106 -58.65 -2.79 31.45
C LEU A 106 -57.97 -3.97 32.16
N PRO A 107 -57.41 -4.97 31.45
CA PRO A 107 -56.43 -5.82 32.09
C PRO A 107 -55.38 -4.88 32.67
N VAL A 108 -55.09 -5.04 33.96
CA VAL A 108 -53.99 -4.31 34.60
C VAL A 108 -52.74 -4.73 33.83
N ILE A 109 -52.32 -3.86 32.90
CA ILE A 109 -51.02 -3.96 32.25
C ILE A 109 -50.05 -3.56 33.34
N ASP A 110 -49.62 -4.54 34.12
CA ASP A 110 -48.48 -4.37 35.00
C ASP A 110 -47.30 -3.89 34.15
N LEU A 111 -46.63 -2.83 34.61
CA LEU A 111 -45.38 -2.40 34.01
C LEU A 111 -44.44 -3.63 33.98
N PRO A 112 -43.76 -3.89 32.86
CA PRO A 112 -42.82 -5.01 32.79
C PRO A 112 -41.84 -4.90 33.96
N LYS A 113 -41.83 -5.93 34.81
CA LYS A 113 -40.99 -5.99 36.02
C LYS A 113 -39.53 -5.88 35.58
N SER A 114 -38.90 -4.75 35.87
CA SER A 114 -37.51 -4.41 35.50
C SER A 114 -36.51 -5.17 36.36
N ASN A 115 -36.57 -6.51 36.34
CA ASN A 115 -35.68 -7.37 37.13
C ASN A 115 -34.59 -8.04 36.28
N THR A 116 -34.43 -7.64 35.02
CA THR A 116 -33.30 -8.04 34.17
C THR A 116 -32.35 -6.87 34.07
N VAL A 117 -31.16 -7.01 34.68
CA VAL A 117 -29.99 -6.11 34.62
C VAL A 117 -30.17 -5.03 33.56
N ASP A 118 -30.50 -3.81 34.00
CA ASP A 118 -30.95 -2.70 33.16
C ASP A 118 -30.30 -2.71 31.78
N ASP A 119 -31.06 -3.14 30.76
CA ASP A 119 -30.61 -3.17 29.37
C ASP A 119 -30.05 -1.80 28.94
N GLY A 120 -30.47 -0.71 29.60
CA GLY A 120 -29.95 0.64 29.43
C GLY A 120 -28.47 0.80 29.80
N GLY A 121 -27.95 0.13 30.83
CA GLY A 121 -26.54 0.21 31.23
C GLY A 121 -25.61 -0.50 30.24
N ILE A 122 -26.01 -1.70 29.79
CA ILE A 122 -25.30 -2.50 28.78
C ILE A 122 -25.33 -1.78 27.42
N GLN A 123 -26.49 -1.24 27.03
CA GLN A 123 -26.63 -0.46 25.81
C GLN A 123 -25.82 0.86 25.86
N ALA A 124 -25.78 1.56 27.00
CA ALA A 124 -24.97 2.76 27.17
C ALA A 124 -23.46 2.47 27.09
N ALA A 125 -22.99 1.40 27.73
CA ALA A 125 -21.60 0.96 27.62
C ALA A 125 -21.23 0.65 26.15
N ARG A 126 -22.12 -0.03 25.41
CA ARG A 126 -21.95 -0.31 23.98
C ARG A 126 -21.91 0.97 23.14
N LEU A 127 -22.75 1.96 23.44
CA LEU A 127 -22.74 3.26 22.78
C LEU A 127 -21.42 4.02 23.00
N ILE A 128 -20.83 3.95 24.20
CA ILE A 128 -19.52 4.55 24.47
C ILE A 128 -18.44 3.90 23.60
N VAL A 129 -18.42 2.57 23.50
CA VAL A 129 -17.47 1.84 22.65
C VAL A 129 -17.64 2.24 21.17
N ILE A 130 -18.89 2.30 20.70
CA ILE A 130 -19.22 2.71 19.33
C ILE A 130 -18.75 4.15 19.07
N ARG A 131 -19.03 5.10 19.97
CA ARG A 131 -18.61 6.51 19.84
C ARG A 131 -17.09 6.63 19.80
N ARG A 132 -16.35 5.89 20.64
CA ARG A 132 -14.88 5.84 20.62
C ARG A 132 -14.36 5.28 19.30
N ARG A 133 -14.95 4.20 18.77
CA ARG A 133 -14.56 3.61 17.47
C ARG A 133 -14.88 4.56 16.31
N LYS A 134 -16.06 5.20 16.33
CA LYS A 134 -16.47 6.23 15.37
C LYS A 134 -15.46 7.37 15.36
N MET A 135 -15.11 7.90 16.53
CA MET A 135 -14.18 9.03 16.64
C MET A 135 -12.76 8.64 16.18
N ARG A 136 -12.27 7.45 16.52
CA ARG A 136 -10.98 6.93 16.00
C ARG A 136 -10.98 6.81 14.47
N LYS A 137 -12.03 6.21 13.88
CA LYS A 137 -12.18 6.10 12.41
C LYS A 137 -12.25 7.48 11.75
N HIS A 138 -13.01 8.41 12.33
CA HIS A 138 -13.16 9.78 11.83
C HIS A 138 -11.81 10.52 11.84
N LYS A 139 -11.11 10.52 12.97
CA LYS A 139 -9.78 11.14 13.10
C LYS A 139 -8.77 10.50 12.15
N LEU A 140 -8.79 9.17 12.02
CA LEU A 140 -7.92 8.47 11.07
C LEU A 140 -8.22 8.88 9.63
N ARG A 141 -9.49 8.95 9.21
CA ARG A 141 -9.87 9.42 7.86
C ARG A 141 -9.40 10.87 7.63
N LYS A 142 -9.54 11.75 8.63
CA LYS A 142 -9.06 13.14 8.56
C LYS A 142 -7.53 13.18 8.38
N LEU A 143 -6.80 12.35 9.14
CA LEU A 143 -5.34 12.21 9.00
C LEU A 143 -4.95 11.68 7.61
N ARG A 144 -5.63 10.64 7.11
CA ARG A 144 -5.35 10.06 5.78
C ARG A 144 -5.49 11.08 4.65
N LYS A 145 -6.51 11.94 4.75
CA LYS A 145 -6.72 13.03 3.80
C LYS A 145 -5.59 14.07 3.89
N LYS A 146 -5.24 14.48 5.12
CA LYS A 146 -4.17 15.47 5.36
C LYS A 146 -2.80 14.98 4.87
N MET A 147 -2.47 13.72 5.10
CA MET A 147 -1.14 13.13 4.83
C MET A 147 -1.08 12.31 3.53
N LYS A 148 -2.07 12.43 2.64
CA LYS A 148 -2.22 11.58 1.43
C LYS A 148 -0.92 11.47 0.63
N TYR A 149 -0.27 12.61 0.37
CA TYR A 149 0.92 12.67 -0.47
C TYR A 149 2.17 12.17 0.26
N GLU A 150 2.34 12.49 1.54
CA GLU A 150 3.46 11.98 2.33
C GLU A 150 3.44 10.45 2.41
N TRP A 151 2.26 9.86 2.63
CA TRP A 151 2.15 8.40 2.63
C TRP A 151 2.30 7.79 1.25
N ALA A 152 1.94 8.50 0.18
CA ALA A 152 2.23 8.06 -1.18
C ALA A 152 3.74 7.99 -1.44
N LYS A 153 4.52 9.00 -1.02
CA LYS A 153 6.00 8.98 -1.08
C LYS A 153 6.57 7.81 -0.28
N VAL A 154 6.08 7.60 0.95
CA VAL A 154 6.53 6.47 1.78
C VAL A 154 6.20 5.13 1.13
N ARG A 155 5.00 4.98 0.55
CA ARG A 155 4.62 3.78 -0.19
C ARG A 155 5.55 3.56 -1.38
N GLN A 156 5.76 4.57 -2.22
CA GLN A 156 6.65 4.49 -3.37
C GLN A 156 8.06 4.04 -2.97
N ARG A 157 8.63 4.61 -1.89
CA ARG A 157 9.95 4.20 -1.38
C ARG A 157 9.99 2.77 -0.86
N ARG A 158 8.88 2.23 -0.33
CA ARG A 158 8.79 0.84 0.11
C ARG A 158 8.72 -0.11 -1.07
N GLU A 159 7.89 0.21 -2.07
CA GLU A 159 7.78 -0.60 -3.28
C GLU A 159 9.10 -0.62 -4.05
N LEU A 160 9.77 0.53 -4.20
CA LEU A 160 11.10 0.58 -4.81
C LEU A 160 12.14 -0.27 -4.07
N ARG A 161 12.09 -0.30 -2.74
CA ARG A 161 12.99 -1.17 -1.94
C ARG A 161 12.69 -2.65 -2.13
N LYS A 162 11.42 -3.03 -2.21
CA LYS A 162 11.03 -4.42 -2.50
C LYS A 162 11.48 -4.84 -3.89
N GLU A 163 11.28 -3.99 -4.89
CA GLU A 163 11.70 -4.26 -6.27
C GLU A 163 13.22 -4.45 -6.36
N LYS A 164 13.99 -3.56 -5.71
CA LYS A 164 15.45 -3.71 -5.66
C LYS A 164 15.90 -4.99 -4.95
N ALA A 165 15.26 -5.36 -3.86
CA ALA A 165 15.57 -6.61 -3.15
C ALA A 165 15.28 -7.82 -4.05
N PHE A 166 14.12 -7.82 -4.71
CA PHE A 166 13.73 -8.86 -5.65
C PHE A 166 14.70 -8.99 -6.83
N GLN A 167 15.10 -7.87 -7.44
CA GLN A 167 16.10 -7.86 -8.51
C GLN A 167 17.46 -8.37 -8.03
N ALA A 168 17.88 -8.00 -6.83
CA ALA A 168 19.13 -8.49 -6.25
C ALA A 168 19.09 -10.02 -6.05
N ASP A 169 17.97 -10.56 -5.56
CA ASP A 169 17.79 -12.00 -5.38
C ASP A 169 17.83 -12.75 -6.71
N LEU A 170 17.20 -12.22 -7.77
CA LEU A 170 17.26 -12.80 -9.11
C LEU A 170 18.69 -12.79 -9.68
N ILE A 171 19.39 -11.66 -9.56
CA ILE A 171 20.78 -11.55 -10.01
C ILE A 171 21.68 -12.50 -9.22
N ALA A 172 21.42 -12.70 -7.92
CA ALA A 172 22.14 -13.67 -7.11
C ALA A 172 21.93 -15.10 -7.63
N GLN A 173 20.69 -15.50 -7.90
CA GLN A 173 20.39 -16.82 -8.48
C GLN A 173 21.06 -17.04 -9.84
N ILE A 174 21.04 -16.03 -10.71
CA ILE A 174 21.71 -16.09 -12.02
C ILE A 174 23.21 -16.29 -11.81
N LYS A 175 23.85 -15.49 -10.94
CA LYS A 175 25.28 -15.62 -10.65
C LYS A 175 25.64 -16.96 -10.04
N ASP A 176 24.80 -17.50 -9.18
CA ASP A 176 25.01 -18.82 -8.58
C ASP A 176 24.90 -19.91 -9.65
N ALA A 177 23.96 -19.79 -10.59
CA ALA A 177 23.84 -20.68 -11.74
C ALA A 177 25.02 -20.56 -12.73
N GLU A 178 25.50 -19.34 -13.00
CA GLU A 178 26.68 -19.10 -13.86
C GLU A 178 27.96 -19.66 -13.24
N ARG A 179 28.09 -19.57 -11.91
CA ARG A 179 29.22 -20.12 -11.15
C ARG A 179 29.13 -21.64 -10.96
N PHE A 180 27.99 -22.24 -11.24
CA PHE A 180 27.78 -23.67 -11.05
C PHE A 180 28.58 -24.46 -12.07
N SER A 181 29.67 -25.09 -11.62
CA SER A 181 30.40 -26.09 -12.39
C SER A 181 29.98 -27.49 -11.93
N ALA A 182 29.45 -28.28 -12.86
CA ALA A 182 29.00 -29.64 -12.58
C ALA A 182 30.15 -30.54 -12.11
N GLU A 183 31.36 -30.36 -12.68
CA GLU A 183 32.56 -31.11 -12.29
C GLU A 183 32.94 -30.84 -10.84
N ALA A 184 32.98 -29.56 -10.45
CA ALA A 184 33.29 -29.16 -9.07
C ALA A 184 32.25 -29.71 -8.08
N TYR A 185 30.96 -29.67 -8.45
CA TYR A 185 29.89 -30.22 -7.63
C TYR A 185 30.02 -31.73 -7.42
N VAL A 186 30.32 -32.49 -8.48
CA VAL A 186 30.54 -33.94 -8.40
C VAL A 186 31.78 -34.26 -7.57
N ALA A 187 32.89 -33.55 -7.79
CA ALA A 187 34.12 -33.73 -7.03
C ALA A 187 33.89 -33.48 -5.53
N ASP A 188 33.17 -32.42 -5.16
CA ASP A 188 32.81 -32.15 -3.77
C ASP A 188 31.91 -33.24 -3.17
N LYS A 189 30.99 -33.82 -3.95
CA LYS A 189 30.15 -34.95 -3.50
C LYS A 189 30.94 -36.23 -3.28
N LEU A 190 31.86 -36.56 -4.20
CA LEU A 190 32.75 -37.69 -4.04
C LEU A 190 33.68 -37.51 -2.83
N ARG A 191 34.20 -36.29 -2.61
CA ARG A 191 34.98 -35.96 -1.40
C ARG A 191 34.15 -36.18 -0.13
N GLN A 192 32.94 -35.61 -0.07
CA GLN A 192 32.03 -35.78 1.07
C GLN A 192 31.67 -37.25 1.35
N ALA A 193 31.52 -38.06 0.30
CA ALA A 193 31.24 -39.50 0.44
C ALA A 193 32.46 -40.30 0.90
N THR A 194 33.67 -39.84 0.57
CA THR A 194 34.94 -40.47 0.94
C THR A 194 35.38 -40.05 2.35
N ASP A 195 35.05 -38.82 2.76
CA ASP A 195 35.35 -38.28 4.08
C ASP A 195 34.67 -39.10 5.19
N THR A 196 35.47 -39.67 6.10
CA THR A 196 34.94 -40.41 7.25
C THR A 196 34.42 -39.43 8.32
N PRO A 197 33.15 -39.57 8.76
CA PRO A 197 32.59 -38.66 9.76
C PRO A 197 33.26 -38.87 11.12
N ILE A 198 33.89 -37.82 11.63
CA ILE A 198 34.52 -37.84 12.96
C ILE A 198 33.44 -37.80 14.04
N PRO A 199 33.57 -38.60 15.11
CA PRO A 199 32.62 -38.61 16.21
C PRO A 199 32.56 -37.26 16.94
N ARG A 200 31.36 -36.87 17.39
CA ARG A 200 31.13 -35.62 18.16
C ARG A 200 31.62 -35.66 19.60
N PHE A 201 31.84 -36.85 20.15
CA PHE A 201 32.19 -37.07 21.54
C PHE A 201 33.44 -37.93 21.62
N TRP A 202 34.30 -37.65 22.59
CA TRP A 202 35.45 -38.48 22.93
C TRP A 202 35.36 -38.87 24.40
N LYS A 203 35.33 -40.18 24.67
CA LYS A 203 35.17 -40.75 26.04
C LYS A 203 34.00 -40.12 26.82
N GLY A 204 32.85 -39.95 26.15
CA GLY A 204 31.62 -39.40 26.76
C GLY A 204 31.60 -37.88 26.95
N LYS A 205 32.69 -37.16 26.65
CA LYS A 205 32.75 -35.69 26.75
C LYS A 205 32.71 -35.06 25.35
N ARG A 206 31.96 -33.95 25.20
CA ARG A 206 31.93 -33.18 23.95
C ARG A 206 33.20 -32.33 23.86
N LEU A 207 34.02 -32.59 22.85
CA LEU A 207 35.23 -31.83 22.59
C LEU A 207 35.13 -31.16 21.20
N PRO A 208 35.81 -30.03 20.99
CA PRO A 208 36.02 -29.46 19.67
C PRO A 208 36.61 -30.48 18.68
N GLN A 209 36.18 -30.40 17.41
CA GLN A 209 36.55 -31.33 16.33
C GLN A 209 38.07 -31.53 16.20
N PHE A 210 38.84 -30.44 16.31
CA PHE A 210 40.30 -30.48 16.15
C PHE A 210 40.99 -31.31 17.24
N LEU A 211 40.48 -31.28 18.49
CA LEU A 211 41.01 -32.11 19.58
C LEU A 211 40.65 -33.58 19.36
N ILE A 212 39.44 -33.88 18.87
CA ILE A 212 39.03 -35.27 18.60
C ILE A 212 39.87 -35.87 17.47
N LYS A 213 40.14 -35.10 16.40
CA LYS A 213 41.08 -35.48 15.33
C LYS A 213 42.47 -35.81 15.87
N GLN A 214 43.05 -34.93 16.68
CA GLN A 214 44.34 -35.17 17.32
C GLN A 214 44.33 -36.41 18.23
N LYS A 215 43.23 -36.68 18.93
CA LYS A 215 43.08 -37.90 19.76
C LYS A 215 42.86 -39.18 18.95
N LEU A 216 42.31 -39.07 17.73
CA LEU A 216 42.17 -40.17 16.77
C LEU A 216 43.43 -40.42 15.93
N GLY A 217 44.42 -39.51 15.98
CA GLY A 217 45.64 -39.60 15.16
C GLY A 217 45.41 -39.29 13.68
N ILE A 218 44.33 -38.58 13.37
CA ILE A 218 43.99 -38.14 12.00
C ILE A 218 44.41 -36.67 11.90
N GLU A 219 45.53 -36.38 11.21
CA GLU A 219 45.96 -35.00 10.92
C GLU A 219 45.13 -34.38 9.78
#